data_AF-A0AAN0IQA5-F1
#
_entry.id   AF-A0AAN0IQA5-F1
#
_cell.length_a   1.000
_cell.length_b   1.000
_cell.length_c   1.000
_cell.angle_alpha   90.00
_cell.angle_beta   90.00
_cell.angle_gamma   90.00
#
_symmetry.space_group_name_H-M   'P 1'
#
loop_
_entity.id
_entity.type
_entity.pdbx_description
1 polymer ?
#
loop_
_entity_poly.entity_id
_entity_poly.type
_entity_poly.pdbx_seq_one_letter_code
_entity_poly.pdbx_strand_id
1 'polypeptide(L)'
;MSLVTLKDCYVANINSGIPNYVPLKEETCNISDFSEGTMMELMGRIDKAIKKLEVPISEDIKTHKVLDDEISSDSNGPTALKHLLQQSSIIGHLDSLGLLSSDSLFIEFGAGRGKLSHWIQLASNNDELIDFLLIDRSNPKRKFDMYHRFDTQGPKFERLLIDIEHLDLGIDFIGVNQPT
;
A
#
# COMPACT_ATOMS: atom_id res chain seq x y z
N MET A 1 0.73 -22.21 -2.48
CA MET A 1 2.05 -21.60 -2.20
C MET A 1 2.71 -22.29 -1.02
N SER A 2 4.04 -22.43 -1.03
CA SER A 2 4.81 -22.69 0.20
C SER A 2 4.51 -21.57 1.19
N LEU A 3 4.20 -21.90 2.45
CA LEU A 3 4.02 -20.92 3.52
C LEU A 3 5.36 -20.21 3.72
N VAL A 4 5.53 -19.03 3.12
CA VAL A 4 6.64 -18.14 3.39
C VAL A 4 6.64 -17.87 4.89
N THR A 5 7.70 -18.28 5.57
CA THR A 5 7.84 -18.01 7.00
C THR A 5 8.62 -16.72 7.20
N LEU A 6 8.39 -16.04 8.32
CA LEU A 6 9.14 -14.84 8.71
C LEU A 6 10.66 -15.03 8.62
N LYS A 7 11.16 -16.24 8.87
CA LYS A 7 12.60 -16.54 8.81
C LYS A 7 13.16 -16.49 7.39
N ASP A 8 12.33 -16.81 6.39
CA ASP A 8 12.75 -16.90 4.99
C ASP A 8 12.88 -15.51 4.36
N CYS A 9 12.19 -14.51 4.91
CA CYS A 9 12.14 -13.14 4.40
C CYS A 9 12.68 -12.09 5.38
N TYR A 10 13.47 -12.52 6.38
CA TYR A 10 14.14 -11.61 7.31
C TYR A 10 15.64 -11.48 7.00
N VAL A 11 16.07 -10.30 6.58
CA VAL A 11 17.47 -9.91 6.52
C VAL A 11 17.63 -8.56 7.22
N ALA A 12 18.37 -8.57 8.33
CA ALA A 12 18.51 -7.39 9.18
C ALA A 12 19.04 -6.18 8.38
N ASN A 13 18.28 -5.09 8.43
CA ASN A 13 18.59 -3.79 7.85
C ASN A 13 18.83 -3.77 6.33
N ILE A 14 18.33 -4.77 5.59
CA ILE A 14 18.54 -4.86 4.14
C ILE A 14 17.98 -3.65 3.38
N ASN A 15 16.89 -3.05 3.88
CA ASN A 15 16.25 -1.87 3.29
C ASN A 15 16.48 -0.59 4.10
N SER A 16 17.42 -0.58 5.04
CA SER A 16 17.70 0.60 5.90
C SER A 16 18.53 1.69 5.19
N GLY A 17 18.82 1.52 3.90
CA GLY A 17 19.62 2.47 3.12
C GLY A 17 21.10 2.39 3.46
N ILE A 18 21.68 3.49 3.95
CA ILE A 18 23.12 3.56 4.24
C ILE A 18 23.42 2.75 5.52
N PRO A 19 24.33 1.74 5.48
CA PRO A 19 24.64 0.92 6.65
C PRO A 19 25.14 1.75 7.83
N ASN A 20 24.55 1.53 9.02
CA ASN A 20 24.85 2.26 10.25
C ASN A 20 24.62 3.77 10.17
N TYR A 21 23.76 4.23 9.27
CA TYR A 21 23.38 5.64 9.22
C TYR A 21 22.59 6.00 10.48
N VAL A 22 23.16 6.92 11.25
CA VAL A 22 22.49 7.58 12.36
C VAL A 22 22.31 9.03 11.92
N PRO A 23 21.07 9.48 11.65
CA PRO A 23 20.83 10.86 11.28
C PRO A 23 21.39 11.79 12.36
N LEU A 24 22.18 12.79 11.94
CA LEU A 24 22.56 13.88 12.83
C LEU A 24 21.30 14.63 13.26
N LYS A 25 21.34 15.25 14.44
CA LYS A 25 20.22 16.07 14.92
C LYS A 25 19.88 17.19 13.94
N GLU A 26 20.86 17.67 13.17
CA GLU A 26 20.63 18.68 12.12
C GLU A 26 19.93 18.13 10.86
N GLU A 27 19.97 16.81 10.63
CA GLU A 27 19.31 16.14 9.49
C GLU A 27 17.84 15.83 9.77
N THR A 28 17.41 15.90 11.04
CA THR A 28 16.02 15.66 11.43
C THR A 28 15.41 16.93 12.02
N CYS A 29 14.27 17.34 11.50
CA CYS A 29 13.50 18.47 12.03
C CYS A 29 12.00 18.15 11.95
N ASN A 30 11.22 18.67 12.88
CA ASN A 30 9.77 18.59 12.75
C ASN A 30 9.29 19.67 11.79
N ILE A 31 8.23 19.38 11.07
CA ILE A 31 7.55 20.39 10.23
C ILE A 31 7.13 21.61 11.06
N SER A 32 6.77 21.40 12.34
CA SER A 32 6.41 22.47 13.28
C SER A 32 7.55 23.41 13.64
N ASP A 33 8.80 23.00 13.42
CA ASP A 33 9.98 23.80 13.77
C ASP A 33 10.26 24.91 12.73
N PHE A 34 9.57 24.87 11.59
CA PHE A 34 9.74 25.84 10.51
C PHE A 34 8.81 27.04 10.68
N SER A 35 9.37 28.24 10.41
CA SER A 35 8.56 29.45 10.31
C SER A 35 7.64 29.39 9.08
N GLU A 36 6.50 30.07 9.16
CA GLU A 36 5.57 30.20 8.03
C GLU A 36 6.27 30.76 6.78
N GLY A 37 7.17 31.74 6.94
CA GLY A 37 7.94 32.31 5.84
C GLY A 37 8.85 31.30 5.15
N THR A 38 9.52 30.43 5.91
CA THR A 38 10.36 29.36 5.36
C THR A 38 9.54 28.34 4.59
N MET A 39 8.35 27.99 5.09
CA MET A 39 7.43 27.08 4.41
C MET A 39 6.93 27.69 3.10
N MET A 40 6.55 28.98 3.10
CA MET A 40 6.16 29.70 1.89
C MET A 40 7.29 29.76 0.85
N GLU A 41 8.54 29.98 1.28
CA GLU A 41 9.68 29.97 0.38
C GLU A 41 9.88 28.58 -0.25
N LEU A 42 9.80 27.53 0.55
CA LEU A 42 9.87 26.15 0.06
C LEU A 42 8.76 25.84 -0.95
N MET A 43 7.51 26.21 -0.64
CA MET A 43 6.37 26.09 -1.56
C MET A 43 6.64 26.83 -2.87
N GLY A 44 7.15 28.07 -2.80
CA GLY A 44 7.51 28.84 -4.00
C GLY A 44 8.61 28.19 -4.84
N ARG A 45 9.60 27.53 -4.21
CA ARG A 45 10.63 26.76 -4.93
C ARG A 45 10.04 25.54 -5.63
N ILE A 46 9.13 24.82 -4.97
CA ILE A 46 8.41 23.68 -5.56
C ILE A 46 7.58 24.15 -6.74
N ASP A 47 6.78 25.21 -6.58
CA ASP A 47 5.97 25.78 -7.67
C ASP A 47 6.82 26.19 -8.87
N LYS A 48 7.99 26.81 -8.62
CA LYS A 48 8.93 27.18 -9.69
C LYS A 48 9.52 25.95 -10.39
N ALA A 49 9.79 24.87 -9.65
CA ALA A 49 10.26 23.61 -10.23
C ALA A 49 9.17 22.96 -11.08
N ILE A 50 7.92 22.91 -10.58
CA ILE A 50 6.75 22.39 -11.31
C ILE A 50 6.53 23.18 -12.60
N LYS A 51 6.58 24.52 -12.54
CA LYS A 51 6.44 25.39 -13.73
C LYS A 51 7.53 25.19 -14.79
N LYS A 52 8.70 24.67 -14.39
CA LYS A 52 9.81 24.35 -15.31
C LYS A 52 9.69 22.96 -15.92
N LEU A 53 8.80 22.10 -15.42
CA LEU A 53 8.54 20.82 -16.07
C LEU A 53 7.89 21.10 -17.43
N GLU A 54 8.56 20.67 -18.49
CA GLU A 54 8.07 20.81 -19.87
C GLU A 54 6.87 19.88 -20.15
N VAL A 55 6.61 18.94 -19.25
CA VAL A 55 5.50 17.99 -19.32
C VAL A 55 4.44 18.39 -18.30
N PRO A 56 3.17 18.61 -18.71
CA PRO A 56 2.10 18.84 -17.76
C PRO A 56 1.88 17.58 -16.91
N ILE A 57 1.83 17.76 -15.59
CA ILE A 57 1.43 16.70 -14.66
C ILE A 57 -0.09 16.55 -14.81
N SER A 58 -0.54 15.52 -15.51
CA SER A 58 -1.96 15.20 -15.63
C SER A 58 -2.41 14.44 -14.38
N GLU A 59 -3.49 14.89 -13.76
CA GLU A 59 -4.21 14.08 -12.79
C GLU A 59 -5.08 13.07 -13.53
N ASP A 60 -5.03 11.80 -13.10
CA ASP A 60 -5.93 10.75 -13.57
C ASP A 60 -6.57 10.08 -12.35
N ILE A 61 -7.76 10.56 -12.00
CA ILE A 61 -8.54 10.06 -10.87
C ILE A 61 -9.59 9.12 -11.41
N LYS A 62 -9.52 7.86 -10.99
CA LYS A 62 -10.52 6.84 -11.30
C LYS A 62 -11.40 6.56 -10.09
N THR A 63 -12.49 5.85 -10.33
CA THR A 63 -13.35 5.30 -9.29
C THR A 63 -13.67 3.85 -9.62
N HIS A 64 -14.03 3.08 -8.61
CA HIS A 64 -14.46 1.70 -8.77
C HIS A 64 -15.74 1.43 -7.96
N LYS A 65 -16.71 0.82 -8.62
CA LYS A 65 -18.08 0.59 -8.11
C LYS A 65 -18.17 -0.13 -6.77
N VAL A 66 -17.15 -0.93 -6.44
CA VAL A 66 -17.10 -1.72 -5.19
C VAL A 66 -17.17 -0.82 -3.94
N LEU A 67 -16.75 0.45 -4.05
CA LEU A 67 -16.78 1.39 -2.93
C LEU A 67 -17.94 2.40 -3.02
N ASP A 68 -18.80 2.35 -4.04
CA ASP A 68 -19.82 3.39 -4.25
C ASP A 68 -20.75 3.54 -3.04
N ASP A 69 -21.23 2.42 -2.48
CA ASP A 69 -22.10 2.41 -1.30
C ASP A 69 -21.38 2.99 -0.07
N GLU A 70 -20.12 2.59 0.15
CA GLU A 70 -19.34 3.05 1.30
C GLU A 70 -19.01 4.55 1.16
N ILE A 71 -18.66 5.02 -0.05
CA ILE A 71 -18.39 6.44 -0.34
C ILE A 71 -19.65 7.29 -0.14
N SER A 72 -20.81 6.77 -0.52
CA SER A 72 -22.10 7.47 -0.44
C SER A 72 -22.68 7.50 0.98
N SER A 73 -22.06 6.81 1.94
CA SER A 73 -22.54 6.75 3.32
C SER A 73 -22.31 8.07 4.06
N ASP A 74 -23.41 8.69 4.50
CA ASP A 74 -23.44 9.93 5.30
C ASP A 74 -22.73 9.81 6.66
N SER A 75 -22.38 8.59 7.07
CA SER A 75 -21.68 8.32 8.33
C SER A 75 -20.16 8.61 8.28
N ASN A 76 -19.61 8.85 7.09
CA ASN A 76 -18.17 9.06 6.93
C ASN A 76 -17.74 10.49 7.23
N GLY A 77 -16.82 10.63 8.19
CA GLY A 77 -16.10 11.90 8.38
C GLY A 77 -15.18 12.22 7.19
N PRO A 78 -14.74 13.49 7.03
CA PRO A 78 -13.95 13.94 5.88
C PRO A 78 -12.67 13.13 5.64
N THR A 79 -12.01 12.68 6.71
CA THR A 79 -10.80 11.86 6.64
C THR A 79 -11.10 10.45 6.12
N ALA A 80 -12.19 9.84 6.58
CA ALA A 80 -12.59 8.51 6.12
C ALA A 80 -12.97 8.55 4.63
N LEU A 81 -13.74 9.56 4.22
CA LEU A 81 -14.11 9.77 2.82
C LEU A 81 -12.87 9.96 1.92
N LYS A 82 -11.89 10.76 2.36
CA LYS A 82 -10.62 10.92 1.63
C LYS A 82 -9.93 9.58 1.39
N HIS A 83 -9.82 8.73 2.41
CA HIS A 83 -9.20 7.41 2.27
C HIS A 83 -9.99 6.49 1.33
N LEU A 84 -11.33 6.55 1.35
CA LEU A 84 -12.18 5.77 0.46
C LEU A 84 -11.99 6.17 -1.00
N LEU A 85 -11.96 7.48 -1.30
CA LEU A 85 -11.72 7.98 -2.65
C LEU A 85 -10.33 7.58 -3.17
N GLN A 86 -9.31 7.63 -2.30
CA GLN A 86 -7.96 7.17 -2.66
C GLN A 86 -7.93 5.67 -2.99
N GLN A 87 -8.56 4.83 -2.17
CA GLN A 87 -8.64 3.39 -2.41
C GLN A 87 -9.43 3.08 -3.68
N SER A 88 -10.55 3.78 -3.89
CA SER A 88 -11.38 3.65 -5.11
C SER A 88 -10.59 4.00 -6.37
N SER A 89 -9.76 5.04 -6.33
CA SER A 89 -8.90 5.38 -7.46
C SER A 89 -7.82 4.34 -7.72
N ILE A 90 -7.18 3.79 -6.69
CA ILE A 90 -6.19 2.71 -6.86
C ILE A 90 -6.84 1.52 -7.55
N ILE A 91 -8.01 1.10 -7.06
CA ILE A 91 -8.72 -0.07 -7.59
C ILE A 91 -9.23 0.19 -9.01
N GLY A 92 -9.74 1.39 -9.30
CA GLY A 92 -10.15 1.76 -10.66
C GLY A 92 -8.99 1.72 -11.66
N HIS A 93 -7.77 2.06 -11.22
CA HIS A 93 -6.55 1.90 -12.03
C HIS A 93 -6.21 0.43 -12.25
N LEU A 94 -6.18 -0.38 -11.19
CA LEU A 94 -5.95 -1.83 -11.28
C LEU A 94 -6.92 -2.49 -12.27
N ASP A 95 -8.22 -2.16 -12.17
CA ASP A 95 -9.27 -2.69 -13.06
C ASP A 95 -9.02 -2.26 -14.51
N SER A 96 -8.74 -0.97 -14.74
CA SER A 96 -8.48 -0.47 -16.09
C SER A 96 -7.22 -1.05 -16.76
N LEU A 97 -6.29 -1.54 -15.96
CA LEU A 97 -5.08 -2.24 -16.41
C LEU A 97 -5.27 -3.76 -16.51
N GLY A 98 -6.43 -4.30 -16.13
CA GLY A 98 -6.71 -5.74 -16.11
C GLY A 98 -5.97 -6.49 -15.00
N LEU A 99 -5.49 -5.79 -13.96
CA LEU A 99 -4.71 -6.36 -12.86
C LEU A 99 -5.56 -6.99 -11.76
N LEU A 100 -6.89 -6.84 -11.82
CA LEU A 100 -7.83 -7.53 -10.94
C LEU A 100 -8.20 -8.93 -11.46
N SER A 101 -7.31 -9.54 -12.25
CA SER A 101 -7.50 -10.85 -12.86
C SER A 101 -6.72 -11.94 -12.12
N SER A 102 -7.11 -13.18 -12.37
CA SER A 102 -6.52 -14.39 -11.83
C SER A 102 -4.99 -14.46 -11.98
N ASP A 103 -4.33 -15.24 -11.11
CA ASP A 103 -2.87 -15.43 -11.04
C ASP A 103 -2.07 -14.19 -10.56
N SER A 104 -2.74 -13.30 -9.81
CA SER A 104 -2.11 -12.11 -9.22
C SER A 104 -1.82 -12.29 -7.73
N LEU A 105 -0.65 -11.82 -7.28
CA LEU A 105 -0.31 -11.70 -5.86
C LEU A 105 -0.27 -10.23 -5.45
N PHE A 106 -1.18 -9.80 -4.58
CA PHE A 106 -1.18 -8.46 -4.02
C PHE A 106 -0.36 -8.39 -2.73
N ILE A 107 0.65 -7.53 -2.72
CA ILE A 107 1.49 -7.29 -1.56
C ILE A 107 1.20 -5.89 -1.00
N GLU A 108 0.56 -5.81 0.17
CA GLU A 108 0.23 -4.53 0.83
C GLU A 108 1.29 -4.19 1.89
N PHE A 109 2.16 -3.22 1.59
CA PHE A 109 3.16 -2.70 2.52
C PHE A 109 2.54 -1.68 3.48
N GLY A 110 2.81 -1.84 4.78
CA GLY A 110 2.18 -1.00 5.80
C GLY A 110 0.67 -1.23 5.86
N ALA A 111 0.25 -2.49 5.75
CA ALA A 111 -1.14 -2.86 5.54
C ALA A 111 -2.07 -2.38 6.67
N GLY A 112 -1.56 -2.13 7.87
CA GLY A 112 -2.34 -1.76 9.04
C GLY A 112 -3.49 -2.75 9.24
N ARG A 113 -4.73 -2.28 9.04
CA ARG A 113 -5.95 -3.11 9.17
C ARG A 113 -6.29 -3.95 7.92
N GLY A 114 -5.54 -3.86 6.82
CA GLY A 114 -5.78 -4.60 5.57
C GLY A 114 -6.96 -4.09 4.76
N LYS A 115 -7.24 -2.78 4.81
CA LYS A 115 -8.45 -2.20 4.18
C LYS A 115 -8.33 -2.17 2.65
N LEU A 116 -7.15 -1.92 2.08
CA LEU A 116 -6.98 -1.90 0.63
C LEU A 116 -7.12 -3.31 0.05
N SER A 117 -6.42 -4.29 0.62
CA SER A 117 -6.54 -5.71 0.23
C SER A 117 -7.99 -6.20 0.27
N HIS A 118 -8.75 -5.83 1.32
CA HIS A 118 -10.18 -6.14 1.41
C HIS A 118 -10.97 -5.66 0.20
N TRP A 119 -10.79 -4.40 -0.21
CA TRP A 119 -11.51 -3.86 -1.35
C TRP A 119 -11.04 -4.42 -2.68
N ILE A 120 -9.76 -4.74 -2.83
CA ILE A 120 -9.23 -5.41 -4.03
C ILE A 120 -9.87 -6.79 -4.17
N GLN A 121 -9.97 -7.57 -3.09
CA GLN A 121 -10.60 -8.89 -3.12
C GLN A 121 -12.08 -8.81 -3.51
N LEU A 122 -12.82 -7.87 -2.94
CA LEU A 122 -14.22 -7.63 -3.32
C LEU A 122 -14.35 -7.17 -4.78
N ALA A 123 -13.45 -6.30 -5.25
CA ALA A 123 -13.42 -5.83 -6.64
C ALA A 123 -13.16 -6.98 -7.62
N SER A 124 -12.39 -7.97 -7.19
CA SER A 124 -12.04 -9.17 -7.95
C SER A 124 -13.08 -10.29 -7.80
N ASN A 125 -14.27 -9.99 -7.27
CA ASN A 125 -15.35 -10.96 -7.00
C ASN A 125 -14.91 -12.17 -6.15
N ASN A 126 -13.95 -11.97 -5.23
CA ASN A 126 -13.38 -13.02 -4.40
C ASN A 126 -12.74 -14.18 -5.20
N ASP A 127 -12.12 -13.88 -6.34
CA ASP A 127 -11.40 -14.86 -7.16
C ASP A 127 -10.35 -15.63 -6.32
N GLU A 128 -10.42 -16.97 -6.35
CA GLU A 128 -9.54 -17.88 -5.62
C GLU A 128 -8.13 -17.96 -6.21
N LEU A 129 -7.94 -17.48 -7.43
CA LEU A 129 -6.64 -17.43 -8.10
C LEU A 129 -5.84 -16.15 -7.78
N ILE A 130 -6.37 -15.30 -6.91
CA ILE A 130 -5.66 -14.11 -6.42
C ILE A 130 -5.18 -14.40 -5.01
N ASP A 131 -3.93 -14.07 -4.71
CA ASP A 131 -3.36 -14.21 -3.37
C ASP A 131 -3.05 -12.84 -2.75
N PHE A 132 -3.05 -12.79 -1.42
CA PHE A 132 -2.82 -11.56 -0.66
C PHE A 132 -1.77 -11.76 0.44
N LEU A 133 -0.76 -10.90 0.43
CA LEU A 133 0.27 -10.83 1.45
C LEU A 133 0.31 -9.44 2.08
N LEU A 134 0.03 -9.37 3.37
CA LEU A 134 0.01 -8.12 4.12
C LEU A 134 1.27 -8.00 4.96
N ILE A 135 2.00 -6.91 4.79
CA ILE A 135 3.25 -6.64 5.52
C ILE A 135 3.01 -5.47 6.47
N ASP A 136 3.17 -5.71 7.76
CA ASP A 136 3.11 -4.65 8.76
C ASP A 136 3.87 -5.07 10.02
N ARG A 137 4.67 -4.17 10.59
CA ARG A 137 5.36 -4.43 11.88
C ARG A 137 4.38 -4.56 13.06
N SER A 138 3.17 -4.02 12.93
CA SER A 138 2.14 -3.97 13.95
C SER A 138 1.00 -4.96 13.68
N ASN A 139 0.34 -5.40 14.75
CA ASN A 139 -0.83 -6.27 14.66
C ASN A 139 -2.08 -5.56 15.24
N PRO A 140 -2.70 -4.64 14.48
CA PRO A 140 -3.81 -3.84 14.99
C PRO A 140 -5.06 -4.68 15.27
N LYS A 141 -5.92 -4.21 16.17
CA LYS A 141 -7.25 -4.80 16.39
C LYS A 141 -8.21 -4.45 15.25
N ARG A 142 -9.28 -5.24 15.09
CA ARG A 142 -10.35 -5.05 14.08
C ARG A 142 -9.82 -5.02 12.65
N LYS A 143 -8.97 -5.99 12.31
CA LYS A 143 -8.42 -6.17 10.96
C LYS A 143 -9.49 -6.69 10.02
N PHE A 144 -9.44 -6.25 8.77
CA PHE A 144 -10.31 -6.73 7.72
C PHE A 144 -9.98 -8.17 7.30
N ASP A 145 -8.81 -8.70 7.70
CA ASP A 145 -8.45 -10.13 7.64
C ASP A 145 -9.61 -11.04 8.11
N MET A 146 -10.40 -10.57 9.08
CA MET A 146 -11.49 -11.35 9.67
C MET A 146 -12.67 -11.63 8.73
N TYR A 147 -12.82 -10.83 7.67
CA TYR A 147 -13.87 -10.95 6.65
C TYR A 147 -13.52 -11.94 5.55
N HIS A 148 -12.32 -12.53 5.57
CA HIS A 148 -11.82 -13.45 4.56
C HIS A 148 -11.32 -14.74 5.22
N ARG A 149 -12.05 -15.24 6.23
CA ARG A 149 -11.66 -16.43 7.01
C ARG A 149 -12.33 -17.70 6.54
N PHE A 150 -13.42 -17.58 5.79
CA PHE A 150 -14.20 -18.69 5.28
C PHE A 150 -14.05 -18.78 3.77
N ASP A 151 -14.09 -20.00 3.25
CA ASP A 151 -13.85 -20.27 1.83
C ASP A 151 -14.88 -19.58 0.91
N THR A 152 -16.07 -19.25 1.43
CA THR A 152 -17.09 -18.47 0.69
C THR A 152 -16.74 -16.99 0.50
N GLN A 153 -15.63 -16.52 1.08
CA GLN A 153 -15.21 -15.12 1.09
C GLN A 153 -13.93 -14.92 0.29
N GLY A 154 -13.55 -15.93 -0.50
CA GLY A 154 -12.33 -15.96 -1.30
C GLY A 154 -11.09 -16.33 -0.49
N PRO A 155 -9.90 -16.07 -1.06
CA PRO A 155 -8.60 -16.38 -0.48
C PRO A 155 -8.41 -15.72 0.89
N LYS A 156 -7.69 -16.42 1.78
CA LYS A 156 -7.31 -15.90 3.10
C LYS A 156 -6.14 -14.94 2.96
N PHE A 157 -6.10 -13.93 3.82
CA PHE A 157 -4.97 -13.01 3.91
C PHE A 157 -3.83 -13.64 4.71
N GLU A 158 -2.68 -13.78 4.07
CA GLU A 158 -1.43 -14.06 4.75
C GLU A 158 -0.82 -12.75 5.27
N ARG A 159 -0.25 -12.78 6.47
CA ARG A 159 0.30 -11.57 7.10
C ARG A 159 1.67 -11.81 7.72
N LEU A 160 2.66 -11.05 7.27
CA LEU A 160 4.00 -11.03 7.84
C LEU A 160 4.14 -9.85 8.81
N LEU A 161 4.41 -10.20 10.08
CA LEU A 161 4.73 -9.23 11.12
C LEU A 161 6.22 -8.90 11.09
N ILE A 162 6.60 -8.01 10.17
CA ILE A 162 7.98 -7.61 9.92
C ILE A 162 8.05 -6.12 9.60
N ASP A 163 9.10 -5.46 10.07
CA ASP A 163 9.40 -4.10 9.64
C ASP A 163 10.00 -4.16 8.23
N ILE A 164 9.54 -3.27 7.34
CA ILE A 164 9.95 -3.22 5.93
C ILE A 164 11.47 -3.05 5.83
N GLU A 165 12.10 -2.39 6.81
CA GLU A 165 13.56 -2.25 6.90
C GLU A 165 14.32 -3.59 6.90
N HIS A 166 13.68 -4.69 7.34
CA HIS A 166 14.26 -6.02 7.43
C HIS A 166 13.70 -7.01 6.41
N LEU A 167 12.73 -6.60 5.62
CA LEU A 167 12.03 -7.49 4.71
C LEU A 167 12.89 -7.77 3.47
N ASP A 168 13.24 -9.02 3.26
CA ASP A 168 13.77 -9.51 2.00
C ASP A 168 12.68 -10.29 1.27
N LEU A 169 12.21 -9.73 0.15
CA LEU A 169 11.29 -10.43 -0.73
C LEU A 169 12.01 -11.33 -1.73
N GLY A 170 13.35 -11.31 -1.87
CA GLY A 170 14.10 -12.23 -2.72
C GLY A 170 13.67 -12.32 -4.20
N ILE A 171 14.35 -13.17 -4.98
CA ILE A 171 13.92 -13.55 -6.34
C ILE A 171 13.00 -14.78 -6.28
N ASP A 172 13.17 -15.66 -5.29
CA ASP A 172 12.42 -16.93 -5.17
C ASP A 172 10.98 -16.78 -4.66
N PHE A 173 10.61 -15.59 -4.19
CA PHE A 173 9.28 -15.28 -3.65
C PHE A 173 8.27 -14.95 -4.75
N ILE A 174 8.76 -14.36 -5.84
CA ILE A 174 8.06 -14.31 -7.11
C ILE A 174 8.43 -15.62 -7.78
N GLY A 175 7.54 -16.60 -7.83
CA GLY A 175 7.79 -17.88 -8.48
C GLY A 175 8.04 -17.74 -9.98
N VAL A 176 9.16 -17.13 -10.39
CA VAL A 176 9.69 -17.19 -11.73
C VAL A 176 10.23 -18.61 -11.86
N ASN A 177 9.34 -19.54 -12.21
CA ASN A 177 9.75 -20.82 -12.75
C ASN A 177 10.76 -20.52 -13.87
N GLN A 178 12.04 -20.79 -13.63
CA GLN A 178 13.00 -20.80 -14.70
C GLN A 178 12.56 -21.90 -15.69
N PRO A 179 12.37 -21.59 -16.97
CA PRO A 179 12.06 -22.63 -17.95
C PRO A 179 13.28 -23.56 -18.04
N THR A 180 13.05 -24.84 -17.75
CA THR A 180 13.97 -25.94 -18.06
C THR A 180 14.18 -26.06 -19.56
#